data_AF-A0A0S7ZI03-F1
#
_entry.id   AF-A0A0S7ZI03-F1
#
_cell.length_a   1.000
_cell.length_b   1.000
_cell.length_c   1.000
_cell.angle_alpha   90.00
_cell.angle_beta   90.00
_cell.angle_gamma   90.00
#
_symmetry.space_group_name_H-M   'P 1'
#
loop_
_entity.id
_entity.type
_entity.pdbx_description
1 polymer ?
#
loop_
_entity_poly.entity_id
_entity_poly.type
_entity_poly.pdbx_seq_one_letter_code
_entity_poly.pdbx_strand_id
1 'polypeptide(L)'
;MGLFSKRLDKKKAHPRGDSMDIYVRCDRCGEVIKTHIIKGSELVPTYSEEGPAYTLRKELIGYKCPNRVHLSIDFDTAKRITSQEITGGTFQEMTEL
;
A
#
# COMPACT_ATOMS: atom_id res chain seq x y z
N MET A 1 -40.11 -2.01 30.16
CA MET A 1 -39.14 -0.89 30.05
C MET A 1 -37.74 -1.48 30.12
N GLY A 2 -36.95 -1.35 29.06
CA GLY A 2 -35.59 -1.88 29.01
C GLY A 2 -34.94 -1.52 27.68
N LEU A 3 -34.46 -0.28 27.56
CA LEU A 3 -33.71 0.19 26.39
C LEU A 3 -32.30 -0.41 26.43
N PHE A 4 -32.03 -1.36 25.55
CA PHE A 4 -30.67 -1.80 25.23
C PHE A 4 -29.98 -0.71 24.41
N SER A 5 -29.12 0.08 25.05
CA SER A 5 -28.30 1.09 24.39
C SER A 5 -27.27 0.43 23.47
N LYS A 6 -27.49 0.54 22.16
CA LYS A 6 -26.49 0.20 21.14
C LYS A 6 -25.25 1.07 21.34
N ARG A 7 -24.12 0.44 21.71
CA ARG A 7 -22.79 1.08 21.62
C ARG A 7 -22.49 1.28 20.14
N LEU A 8 -22.51 2.53 19.70
CA LEU A 8 -22.01 2.93 18.39
C LEU A 8 -20.48 2.89 18.44
N ASP A 9 -19.93 1.92 17.73
CA ASP A 9 -18.51 1.74 17.49
C ASP A 9 -17.95 3.04 16.87
N LYS A 10 -17.07 3.74 17.62
CA LYS A 10 -16.39 4.93 17.12
C LYS A 10 -15.47 4.50 15.98
N LYS A 11 -15.87 4.76 14.73
CA LYS A 11 -14.97 4.67 13.57
C LYS A 11 -13.75 5.55 13.85
N LYS A 12 -12.59 4.94 14.08
CA LYS A 12 -11.32 5.67 14.20
C LYS A 12 -11.04 6.33 12.86
N ALA A 13 -11.10 7.66 12.83
CA ALA A 13 -10.56 8.43 11.72
C ALA A 13 -9.06 8.11 11.65
N HIS A 14 -8.64 7.45 10.57
CA HIS A 14 -7.22 7.26 10.33
C HIS A 14 -6.63 8.64 10.01
N PRO A 15 -5.48 9.02 10.59
CA PRO A 15 -4.82 10.26 10.23
C PRO A 15 -4.62 10.31 8.71
N ARG A 16 -4.86 11.47 8.09
CA ARG A 16 -4.62 11.68 6.65
C ARG A 16 -3.20 11.24 6.30
N GLY A 17 -3.04 10.42 5.27
CA GLY A 17 -1.75 9.87 4.82
C GLY A 17 -1.38 8.53 5.44
N ASP A 18 -2.28 7.85 6.17
CA ASP A 18 -2.07 6.49 6.69
C ASP A 18 -2.39 5.40 5.66
N SER A 19 -2.89 5.79 4.49
CA SER A 19 -3.11 4.87 3.36
C SER A 19 -2.63 5.45 2.03
N MET A 20 -2.44 4.59 1.04
CA MET A 20 -2.12 5.01 -0.33
C MET A 20 -2.77 4.10 -1.36
N ASP A 21 -3.17 4.67 -2.48
CA ASP A 21 -3.57 3.93 -3.67
C ASP A 21 -2.41 3.91 -4.67
N ILE A 22 -2.10 2.73 -5.21
CA ILE A 22 -1.08 2.52 -6.24
C ILE A 22 -1.76 1.93 -7.47
N TYR A 23 -1.56 2.57 -8.62
CA TYR A 23 -1.98 2.09 -9.93
C TYR A 23 -0.76 1.66 -10.73
N VAL A 24 -0.81 0.42 -11.22
CA VAL A 24 0.31 -0.22 -11.91
C VAL A 24 -0.17 -0.76 -13.24
N ARG A 25 0.51 -0.39 -14.33
CA ARG A 25 0.26 -0.99 -15.64
C ARG A 25 1.13 -2.23 -15.81
N CYS A 26 0.52 -3.38 -16.13
CA CYS A 26 1.24 -4.59 -16.45
C CYS A 26 1.95 -4.46 -17.81
N ASP A 27 3.24 -4.79 -17.87
CA ASP A 27 4.03 -4.65 -19.11
C ASP A 27 3.67 -5.72 -20.16
N ARG A 28 3.09 -6.85 -19.73
CA ARG A 28 2.71 -7.95 -20.63
C ARG A 28 1.39 -7.70 -21.37
N CYS A 29 0.33 -7.38 -20.64
CA CYS A 29 -1.03 -7.27 -21.21
C CYS A 29 -1.60 -5.84 -21.20
N GLY A 30 -0.91 -4.89 -20.55
CA GLY A 30 -1.36 -3.49 -20.45
C GLY A 30 -2.50 -3.24 -19.46
N GLU A 31 -2.96 -4.24 -18.70
CA GLU A 31 -3.96 -4.05 -17.64
C GLU A 31 -3.45 -3.08 -16.57
N VAL A 32 -4.32 -2.18 -16.10
CA VAL A 32 -4.04 -1.33 -14.94
C VAL A 32 -4.60 -2.01 -13.70
N ILE A 33 -3.72 -2.39 -12.80
CA ILE A 33 -4.02 -3.02 -11.52
C ILE A 33 -3.97 -1.95 -10.43
N LYS A 34 -5.05 -1.84 -9.65
CA LYS A 34 -5.11 -0.98 -8.47
C LYS A 34 -4.85 -1.79 -7.22
N THR A 35 -4.03 -1.27 -6.32
CA THR A 35 -3.90 -1.80 -4.96
C THR A 35 -4.00 -0.68 -3.93
N HIS A 36 -4.76 -0.93 -2.87
CA HIS A 36 -4.85 -0.05 -1.72
C HIS A 36 -3.87 -0.57 -0.65
N ILE A 37 -3.08 0.34 -0.09
CA ILE A 37 -2.10 0.05 0.94
C ILE A 37 -2.49 0.79 2.22
N ILE A 38 -2.61 0.07 3.33
CA ILE A 38 -2.78 0.64 4.67
C ILE A 38 -1.40 0.66 5.33
N LYS A 39 -0.78 1.84 5.46
CA LYS A 39 0.59 1.98 5.95
C LYS A 39 0.77 1.49 7.39
N GLY A 40 -0.29 1.50 8.20
CA GLY A 40 -0.28 1.00 9.57
C GLY A 40 -0.11 -0.51 9.68
N SER A 41 -0.53 -1.27 8.68
CA SER A 41 -0.56 -2.75 8.73
C SER A 41 0.29 -3.43 7.66
N GLU A 42 0.58 -2.76 6.55
CA GLU A 42 1.28 -3.36 5.41
C GLU A 42 2.77 -3.02 5.34
N LEU A 43 3.21 -1.93 5.99
CA LEU A 43 4.62 -1.60 6.07
C LEU A 43 5.32 -2.49 7.09
N VAL A 44 6.44 -3.09 6.69
CA VAL A 44 7.27 -3.90 7.56
C VAL A 44 8.43 -3.04 8.08
N PRO A 45 8.60 -2.87 9.40
CA PRO A 45 9.77 -2.19 9.94
C PRO A 45 11.04 -2.98 9.64
N THR A 46 12.10 -2.29 9.25
CA THR A 46 13.40 -2.93 8.95
C THR A 46 14.24 -3.14 10.20
N TYR A 47 13.99 -2.37 11.26
CA TYR A 47 14.81 -2.27 12.47
C TYR A 47 16.29 -1.96 12.20
N SER A 48 16.59 -1.36 11.05
CA SER A 48 17.95 -0.98 10.69
C SER A 48 18.32 0.37 11.31
N GLU A 49 19.56 0.50 11.77
CA GLU A 49 20.11 1.80 12.23
C GLU A 49 20.42 2.73 11.05
N GLU A 50 20.67 2.15 9.87
CA GLU A 50 20.96 2.86 8.62
C GLU A 50 20.05 2.36 7.49
N GLY A 51 19.62 3.25 6.59
CA GLY A 51 18.74 2.90 5.47
C GLY A 51 17.25 3.10 5.77
N PRO A 52 16.35 2.41 5.06
CA PRO A 52 14.91 2.67 5.17
C PRO A 52 14.39 2.17 6.52
N ALA A 53 13.49 2.94 7.14
CA ALA A 53 12.86 2.56 8.41
C ALA A 53 11.76 1.51 8.20
N TYR A 54 11.08 1.55 7.05
CA TYR A 54 10.08 0.56 6.66
C TYR A 54 10.20 0.18 5.20
N THR A 55 9.72 -1.01 4.86
CA THR A 55 9.65 -1.52 3.49
C THR A 55 8.26 -2.12 3.22
N LEU A 56 7.79 -1.98 1.99
CA LEU A 56 6.59 -2.62 1.45
C LEU A 56 7.02 -3.50 0.29
N ARG A 57 6.74 -4.79 0.38
CA ARG A 57 6.92 -5.75 -0.72
C ARG A 57 5.57 -6.34 -1.09
N LYS A 58 5.13 -6.13 -2.32
CA LYS A 58 3.81 -6.60 -2.77
C LYS A 58 3.93 -7.23 -4.14
N GLU A 59 3.27 -8.37 -4.32
CA GLU A 59 3.10 -8.99 -5.63
C GLU A 59 1.66 -8.79 -6.09
N LEU A 60 1.49 -8.33 -7.31
CA LEU A 60 0.20 -8.14 -7.94
C LEU A 60 0.07 -9.08 -9.13
N ILE A 61 -1.10 -9.69 -9.25
CA ILE A 61 -1.51 -10.48 -10.42
C ILE A 61 -2.82 -9.89 -10.90
N GLY A 62 -2.84 -9.46 -12.17
CA GLY A 62 -4.03 -8.89 -12.80
C GLY A 62 -5.06 -9.95 -13.17
N TYR A 63 -6.25 -9.52 -13.57
CA TYR A 63 -7.30 -10.42 -14.02
C TYR A 63 -7.05 -10.94 -15.44
N LYS A 64 -6.44 -10.13 -16.31
CA LYS A 64 -6.30 -10.42 -17.75
C LYS A 64 -5.14 -11.36 -18.08
N CYS A 65 -4.11 -11.43 -17.24
CA CYS A 65 -2.98 -12.32 -17.50
C CYS A 65 -2.27 -12.74 -16.20
N PRO A 66 -1.61 -13.92 -16.18
CA PRO A 66 -0.92 -14.43 -15.00
C PRO A 66 0.47 -13.80 -14.77
N ASN A 67 0.76 -12.65 -15.36
CA ASN A 67 2.04 -11.97 -15.18
C ASN A 67 2.12 -11.40 -13.76
N ARG A 68 3.19 -11.73 -13.04
CA ARG A 68 3.45 -11.19 -11.70
C ARG A 68 4.11 -9.83 -11.82
N VAL A 69 3.60 -8.87 -11.06
CA VAL A 69 4.20 -7.54 -10.92
C VAL A 69 4.69 -7.40 -9.49
N HIS A 70 5.99 -7.22 -9.30
CA HIS A 70 6.58 -7.08 -7.97
C HIS A 70 6.86 -5.61 -7.68
N LEU A 71 6.37 -5.15 -6.53
CA LEU A 71 6.59 -3.81 -5.98
C LEU A 71 7.51 -3.92 -4.77
N SER A 72 8.55 -3.09 -4.73
CA SER A 72 9.37 -2.85 -3.54
C SER A 72 9.43 -1.36 -3.29
N ILE A 73 8.90 -0.89 -2.16
CA ILE A 73 8.86 0.53 -1.81
C ILE A 73 9.43 0.68 -0.42
N ASP A 74 10.39 1.59 -0.29
CA ASP A 74 11.04 1.88 0.97
C ASP A 74 10.57 3.23 1.52
N PHE A 75 10.57 3.32 2.84
CA PHE A 75 10.04 4.47 3.56
C PHE A 75 10.98 4.93 4.67
N ASP A 76 10.95 6.22 4.97
CA ASP A 76 11.61 6.80 6.13
C ASP A 76 10.79 6.62 7.43
N THR A 77 11.32 7.14 8.54
CA THR A 77 10.67 7.08 9.86
C THR A 77 9.32 7.80 9.92
N ALA A 78 9.10 8.77 9.03
CA ALA A 78 7.83 9.48 8.86
C ALA A 78 6.89 8.79 7.86
N LYS A 79 7.21 7.57 7.42
CA LYS A 79 6.47 6.80 6.41
C LYS A 79 6.30 7.54 5.08
N ARG A 80 7.29 8.35 4.70
CA ARG A 80 7.41 8.97 3.37
C ARG A 80 8.25 8.07 2.49
N ILE A 81 7.87 7.95 1.22
CA ILE A 81 8.57 7.12 0.24
C ILE A 81 9.98 7.66 0.01
N THR A 82 10.99 6.79 0.06
CA THR A 82 12.40 7.11 -0.21
C THR A 82 12.96 6.37 -1.42
N SER A 83 12.42 5.18 -1.74
CA SER A 83 12.78 4.41 -2.94
C SER A 83 11.58 3.63 -3.46
N GLN A 84 11.56 3.41 -4.77
CA GLN A 84 10.51 2.69 -5.49
C GLN A 84 11.13 1.83 -6.58
N GLU A 85 10.84 0.53 -6.53
CA GLU A 85 11.23 -0.43 -7.56
C GLU A 85 10.01 -1.24 -7.99
N ILE A 86 9.95 -1.51 -9.28
CA ILE A 86 8.91 -2.32 -9.90
C ILE A 86 9.51 -3.22 -10.97
N THR A 87 9.04 -4.47 -11.02
CA THR A 87 9.38 -5.41 -12.11
C THR A 87 8.11 -6.06 -12.65
N GLY A 88 8.06 -6.28 -13.97
CA GLY A 88 6.89 -6.83 -14.66
C GLY A 88 5.72 -5.86 -14.86
N GLY A 89 5.91 -4.59 -14.50
CA GLY A 89 4.95 -3.50 -14.68
C GLY A 89 5.60 -2.14 -14.54
N THR A 90 4.78 -1.09 -14.71
CA THR A 90 5.18 0.31 -14.60
C THR A 90 4.20 1.06 -13.70
N PHE A 91 4.70 1.90 -12.78
CA PHE A 91 3.87 2.79 -11.97
C PHE A 91 3.15 3.82 -12.88
N GLN A 92 1.83 3.93 -12.73
CA GLN A 92 1.02 4.93 -13.44
C GLN A 92 0.65 6.10 -12.52
N GLU A 93 0.18 5.80 -11.32
CA GLU A 93 -0.24 6.82 -10.34
C GLU A 93 -0.03 6.28 -8.93
N MET A 94 0.37 7.15 -8.01
CA MET A 94 0.45 6.88 -6.58
C MET A 94 -0.10 8.05 -5.80
N THR A 95 -1.10 7.80 -4.97
CA THR A 95 -1.84 8.85 -4.26
C THR A 95 -1.96 8.50 -2.78
N GLU A 96 -1.46 9.38 -1.91
CA GLU A 96 -1.62 9.26 -0.46
C GLU A 96 -2.97 9.82 0.00
N LEU A 97 -3.65 9.11 0.91
CA LEU A 97 -5.01 9.38 1.37
C LEU A 97 -5.07 9.56 2.89
#